data_AF-E4RVS2-F1
#
_entry.id   AF-E4RVS2-F1
#
_cell.length_a   1.000
_cell.length_b   1.000
_cell.length_c   1.000
_cell.angle_alpha   90.00
_cell.angle_beta   90.00
_cell.angle_gamma   90.00
#
_symmetry.space_group_name_H-M   'P 1'
#
loop_
_entity.id
_entity.type
_entity.pdbx_description
1 polymer ?
#
loop_
_entity_poly.entity_id
_entity_poly.type
_entity_poly.pdbx_seq_one_letter_code
_entity_poly.pdbx_strand_id
1 'polypeptide(L)' 'MNNVIQFFKDSWHEITSEVTWPEWSSLQSSATLVLVASIIFALVVGGIDFIITNALEFLLESI' A
#
# COMPACT_ATOMS: atom_id res chain seq x y z
N MET A 1 -2.89 -24.67 31.01
CA MET A 1 -2.47 -23.35 30.51
C MET A 1 -1.07 -23.34 29.86
N ASN A 2 -0.45 -24.50 29.60
CA ASN A 2 0.84 -24.58 28.88
C ASN A 2 0.70 -24.77 27.37
N ASN A 3 -0.42 -25.35 26.92
CA ASN A 3 -0.59 -25.74 25.52
C ASN A 3 -0.72 -24.53 24.56
N VAL A 4 -1.35 -23.44 25.00
CA VAL A 4 -1.49 -22.23 24.17
C VAL A 4 -0.15 -21.53 24.00
N ILE A 5 0.64 -21.44 25.07
CA ILE A 5 1.99 -20.85 25.04
C ILE A 5 2.93 -21.70 24.17
N GLN A 6 2.85 -23.03 24.27
CA GLN A 6 3.58 -23.92 23.36
C GLN A 6 3.13 -23.77 21.91
N PHE A 7 1.83 -23.69 21.64
CA PHE A 7 1.31 -23.51 20.29
C PHE A 7 1.85 -22.23 19.63
N PHE A 8 1.84 -21.09 20.32
CA PHE A 8 2.45 -19.86 19.79
C PHE A 8 3.96 -19.98 19.57
N LYS A 9 4.65 -20.74 20.42
CA LYS A 9 6.10 -20.94 20.33
C LYS A 9 6.46 -21.85 19.16
N ASP A 10 5.67 -22.89 18.93
CA ASP A 10 5.82 -23.85 17.83
C ASP A 10 5.44 -23.19 16.50
N SER A 11 4.35 -22.40 16.45
CA SER A 11 3.97 -21.62 15.26
C SER A 11 5.00 -20.53 14.92
N TRP A 12 5.62 -19.88 15.92
CA TRP A 12 6.69 -18.92 15.67
C TRP A 12 7.94 -19.57 15.08
N HIS A 13 8.26 -20.77 15.56
CA HIS A 13 9.35 -21.56 15.02
C HIS A 13 9.08 -21.96 13.57
N GLU A 14 7.86 -22.42 13.28
CA GLU A 14 7.40 -22.86 11.95
C GLU A 14 7.38 -21.71 10.92
N ILE A 15 6.90 -20.52 11.30
CA ILE A 15 6.91 -19.32 10.43
C ILE A 15 8.34 -18.85 10.10
N THR A 16 9.32 -19.19 10.93
CA THR A 16 10.73 -18.83 10.67
C THR A 16 11.46 -19.92 9.90
N SER A 17 11.15 -21.20 10.11
CA SER A 17 11.87 -22.34 9.53
C SER A 17 11.31 -22.83 8.20
N GLU A 18 9.99 -22.75 7.98
CA GLU A 18 9.30 -23.29 6.80
C GLU A 18 8.83 -22.20 5.82
N VAL A 19 8.98 -20.92 6.18
CA VAL A 19 8.61 -19.81 5.30
C VAL A 19 9.88 -19.09 4.84
N THR A 20 10.18 -19.21 3.56
CA THR A 20 11.25 -18.46 2.92
C THR A 20 10.86 -17.00 2.81
N TRP A 21 11.20 -16.21 3.83
CA TRP A 21 11.07 -14.75 3.75
C TRP A 21 11.97 -14.22 2.63
N PRO A 22 11.44 -13.38 1.74
CA PRO A 22 12.24 -12.75 0.71
C PRO A 22 13.30 -11.85 1.35
N GLU A 23 14.47 -11.75 0.71
CA GLU A 23 15.52 -10.84 1.18
C GLU A 23 14.98 -9.41 1.32
N TRP A 24 15.37 -8.73 2.40
CA TRP A 24 14.99 -7.35 2.69
C TRP A 24 15.23 -6.37 1.52
N SER A 25 16.24 -6.65 0.70
CA SER A 25 16.56 -5.92 -0.54
C SER A 25 15.40 -5.95 -1.56
N SER A 26 14.81 -7.13 -1.76
CA SER A 26 13.71 -7.35 -2.71
C SER A 26 12.38 -6.79 -2.20
N LEU A 27 12.17 -6.82 -0.88
CA LEU A 27 11.03 -6.17 -0.22
C LEU A 27 11.09 -4.65 -0.38
N GLN A 28 12.27 -4.06 -0.17
CA GLN A 28 12.47 -2.62 -0.35
C GLN A 28 12.26 -2.22 -1.81
N SER A 29 12.78 -2.98 -2.77
CA SER A 29 12.57 -2.74 -4.21
C SER A 29 11.08 -2.77 -4.59
N SER A 30 10.34 -3.75 -4.08
CA SER A 30 8.89 -3.87 -4.32
C SER A 30 8.12 -2.70 -3.69
N ALA A 31 8.49 -2.29 -2.47
CA ALA A 31 7.90 -1.14 -1.80
C ALA A 31 8.19 0.17 -2.55
N THR A 32 9.41 0.35 -3.06
CA THR A 32 9.78 1.53 -3.87
C THR A 32 8.97 1.58 -5.17
N LEU A 33 8.76 0.46 -5.85
CA LEU A 33 7.93 0.41 -7.05
C LEU A 33 6.49 0.87 -6.75
N VAL A 34 5.88 0.35 -5.68
CA VAL A 34 4.52 0.73 -5.27
C VAL A 34 4.45 2.20 -4.86
N LEU A 35 5.48 2.71 -4.17
CA LEU A 35 5.55 4.12 -3.77
C LEU A 35 5.63 5.07 -4.97
N VAL A 36 6.37 4.71 -6.01
CA VAL A 36 6.40 5.50 -7.25
C VAL A 36 5.05 5.44 -7.98
N ALA A 37 4.44 4.25 -8.05
CA ALA A 37 3.13 4.08 -8.66
C ALA A 37 2.05 4.92 -7.95
N SER A 38 2.05 4.95 -6.62
CA SER A 38 1.07 5.73 -5.84
C SER A 38 1.21 7.24 -6.06
N ILE A 39 2.44 7.74 -6.22
CA ILE A 39 2.68 9.15 -6.56
C ILE A 39 2.09 9.49 -7.92
N ILE A 40 2.27 8.62 -8.92
CA ILE A 40 1.70 8.83 -10.25
C ILE A 40 0.16 8.86 -10.19
N PHE A 41 -0.45 7.91 -9.48
CA PHE A 41 -1.91 7.92 -9.29
C PHE A 41 -2.40 9.17 -8.56
N ALA A 42 -1.68 9.62 -7.53
CA ALA A 42 -2.02 10.85 -6.81
C ALA A 42 -2.02 12.09 -7.72
N LEU A 43 -1.03 12.21 -8.61
CA LEU A 43 -0.98 13.30 -9.59
C LEU A 43 -2.11 13.24 -10.61
N VAL A 44 -2.45 12.04 -11.10
CA VAL A 44 -3.54 11.86 -12.06
C VAL A 44 -4.89 12.21 -11.43
N VAL A 45 -5.19 11.66 -10.26
CA VAL A 45 -6.45 11.93 -9.55
C VAL A 45 -6.53 13.41 -9.18
N GLY A 46 -5.46 14.00 -8.63
CA GLY A 46 -5.42 15.42 -8.31
C GLY A 46 -5.59 16.33 -9.53
N GLY A 47 -5.06 15.93 -10.70
CA GLY A 47 -5.27 16.65 -11.95
C GLY A 47 -6.73 16.59 -12.44
N ILE A 48 -7.36 15.42 -12.33
CA ILE A 48 -8.78 15.24 -12.68
C ILE A 48 -9.67 16.05 -11.74
N ASP A 49 -9.43 15.99 -10.43
CA ASP A 49 -10.19 16.74 -9.43
C ASP A 49 -10.10 18.25 -9.68
N PHE A 50 -8.91 18.74 -10.05
CA PHE A 50 -8.71 20.14 -10.40
C PHE A 50 -9.51 20.53 -11.65
N ILE A 51 -9.41 19.75 -12.74
CA ILE A 51 -10.12 20.05 -13.99
C ILE A 51 -11.64 20.07 -13.76
N ILE A 52 -12.17 19.06 -13.08
CA ILE A 52 -13.60 18.94 -12.83
C ILE A 52 -14.12 20.09 -11.98
N THR A 53 -13.41 20.45 -10.91
CA THR A 53 -13.83 21.54 -10.02
C THR A 53 -13.87 22.87 -10.77
N ASN A 54 -12.80 23.21 -11.51
CA ASN A 54 -12.77 24.44 -12.31
C ASN A 54 -13.85 24.45 -13.40
N ALA A 55 -14.10 23.32 -14.07
CA ALA A 55 -15.13 23.22 -15.10
C ALA A 55 -16.54 23.40 -14.51
N LEU A 56 -16.81 22.82 -13.34
CA LEU A 56 -18.09 22.97 -12.65
C LEU A 56 -18.29 24.40 -12.14
N GLU A 57 -17.28 25.03 -11.56
CA GLU A 57 -17.34 26.43 -11.12
C GLU A 57 -17.65 27.36 -12.29
N PHE A 58 -16.95 27.20 -13.42
CA PHE A 58 -17.22 28.00 -14.62
C PHE A 58 -18.64 27.82 -15.15
N LEU A 59 -19.14 26.58 -15.19
CA LEU A 59 -20.51 26.31 -15.64
C LEU A 59 -21.56 26.89 -14.67
N LEU A 60 -21.34 26.76 -13.37
CA LEU A 60 -22.24 27.30 -12.34
C LEU A 60 -22.24 28.84 -12.31
N GLU A 61 -21.10 29.49 -12.57
CA GLU A 61 -21.03 30.96 -12.66
C GLU A 61 -21.64 31.48 -13.97
N SER A 62 -21.69 30.65 -15.03
CA SER A 62 -22.29 31.02 -16.32
C SER A 62 -23.83 30.89 -16.36
N ILE A 63 -24.44 30.20 -15.40
CA ILE A 63 -25.90 30.01 -15.26
C ILE A 63 -26.47 31.07 -14.32
#